data_AF-A0AAV0NNK4-F1
#
_entry.id   AF-A0AAV0NNK4-F1
#
_cell.length_a   1.000
_cell.length_b   1.000
_cell.length_c   1.000
_cell.angle_alpha   90.00
_cell.angle_beta   90.00
_cell.angle_gamma   90.00
#
_symmetry.space_group_name_H-M   'P 1'
#
loop_
_entity.id
_entity.type
_entity.pdbx_description
1 polymer ?
#
loop_
_entity_poly.entity_id
_entity_poly.type
_entity_poly.pdbx_seq_one_letter_code
_entity_poly.pdbx_strand_id
1 'polypeptide(L)'
;AAGGLIRDHLGRCLAAFAINLGTCSITQAELRGAVEGLQVAWDAGHRRVLVQLDSQCAVQLLQGETSDDHPYAACCFAPSPLVF
;
A
#
# COMPACT_ATOMS: atom_id res chain seq x y z
N ALA A 1 -4.30 -8.74 8.23
CA ALA A 1 -4.47 -9.22 6.84
C ALA A 1 -4.34 -8.03 5.90
N ALA A 2 -4.01 -8.27 4.63
CA ALA A 2 -3.94 -7.23 3.60
C ALA A 2 -4.58 -7.75 2.30
N GLY A 3 -4.82 -6.89 1.32
CA GLY A 3 -5.38 -7.28 0.03
C GLY A 3 -5.48 -6.09 -0.91
N GLY A 4 -6.00 -6.33 -2.12
CA GLY A 4 -6.14 -5.27 -3.10
C GLY A 4 -6.81 -5.71 -4.39
N LEU A 5 -7.08 -4.72 -5.24
CA LEU A 5 -7.74 -4.88 -6.53
C LEU A 5 -6.90 -4.22 -7.62
N ILE A 6 -6.50 -4.99 -8.63
CA ILE A 6 -5.95 -4.45 -9.86
C ILE A 6 -7.13 -4.11 -10.77
N ARG A 7 -7.17 -2.86 -11.25
CA ARG A 7 -8.22 -2.36 -12.14
C ARG A 7 -7.60 -1.74 -13.38
N ASP A 8 -8.32 -1.83 -14.50
CA ASP A 8 -7.97 -1.07 -15.70
C ASP A 8 -8.44 0.40 -15.61
N HIS A 9 -8.14 1.18 -16.64
CA HIS A 9 -8.51 2.59 -16.75
C HIS A 9 -10.03 2.85 -16.85
N LEU A 10 -10.84 1.82 -17.07
CA LEU A 10 -12.31 1.87 -17.04
C LEU A 10 -12.87 1.42 -15.67
N GLY A 11 -11.99 1.14 -14.70
CA GLY A 11 -12.34 0.67 -13.36
C GLY A 11 -12.68 -0.83 -13.30
N ARG A 12 -12.55 -1.59 -14.40
CA ARG A 12 -12.85 -3.03 -14.42
C ARG A 12 -11.80 -3.79 -13.62
N CYS A 13 -12.23 -4.65 -12.71
CA CYS A 13 -11.33 -5.53 -11.98
C CYS A 13 -10.66 -6.54 -12.93
N LEU A 14 -9.33 -6.56 -12.94
CA LEU A 14 -8.51 -7.52 -13.66
C LEU A 14 -8.06 -8.66 -12.75
N ALA A 15 -7.75 -8.35 -11.49
CA ALA A 15 -7.37 -9.30 -10.45
C ALA A 15 -7.71 -8.78 -9.05
N ALA A 16 -7.88 -9.70 -8.11
CA ALA A 16 -8.06 -9.44 -6.69
C ALA A 16 -7.13 -10.37 -5.90
N PHE A 17 -6.57 -9.89 -4.79
CA PHE A 17 -5.72 -10.70 -3.92
C PHE A 17 -6.01 -10.40 -2.44
N ALA A 18 -5.74 -11.39 -1.59
CA ALA A 18 -5.82 -11.28 -0.14
C ALA A 18 -4.69 -12.09 0.51
N ILE A 19 -4.11 -11.56 1.58
CA ILE A 19 -2.94 -12.09 2.26
C ILE A 19 -3.25 -12.22 3.76
N ASN A 20 -3.10 -13.42 4.30
CA ASN A 20 -3.05 -13.58 5.75
C ASN A 20 -1.64 -13.20 6.25
N LEU A 21 -1.56 -12.18 7.11
CA LEU A 21 -0.32 -11.66 7.67
C LEU A 21 -0.11 -12.04 9.14
N GLY A 22 -1.06 -12.79 9.74
CA GLY A 22 -1.08 -13.00 11.18
C GLY A 22 -1.17 -11.67 11.94
N THR A 23 -0.35 -11.52 12.97
CA THR A 23 -0.21 -10.30 13.76
C THR A 23 0.77 -9.33 13.07
N CYS A 24 0.26 -8.20 12.60
CA CYS A 24 1.03 -7.13 11.96
C CYS A 24 0.47 -5.75 12.34
N SER A 25 1.25 -4.67 12.16
CA SER A 25 0.69 -3.31 12.26
C SER A 25 -0.16 -2.94 11.03
N ILE A 26 -0.95 -1.86 11.13
CA ILE A 26 -1.75 -1.35 9.99
C ILE A 26 -0.82 -0.95 8.84
N THR A 27 0.20 -0.14 9.11
CA THR A 27 1.19 0.30 8.11
C THR A 27 1.95 -0.86 7.49
N GLN A 28 2.26 -1.91 8.26
CA GLN A 28 2.86 -3.14 7.73
C GLN A 28 1.89 -3.92 6.83
N ALA A 29 0.59 -3.94 7.15
CA ALA A 29 -0.44 -4.54 6.30
C ALA A 29 -0.57 -3.79 4.98
N GLU A 30 -0.66 -2.47 5.02
CA GLU A 30 -0.75 -1.60 3.84
C GLU A 30 0.46 -1.73 2.92
N LEU A 31 1.68 -1.58 3.47
CA LEU A 31 2.90 -1.73 2.70
C LEU A 31 3.06 -3.15 2.13
N ARG A 32 2.63 -4.19 2.85
CA ARG A 32 2.66 -5.56 2.32
C ARG A 32 1.59 -5.77 1.24
N GLY A 33 0.42 -5.16 1.37
CA GLY A 33 -0.61 -5.13 0.32
C GLY A 33 -0.11 -4.43 -0.94
N ALA A 34 0.59 -3.30 -0.81
CA ALA A 34 1.21 -2.57 -1.91
C ALA A 34 2.26 -3.42 -2.64
N VAL A 35 3.18 -4.06 -1.91
CA VAL A 35 4.22 -4.94 -2.48
C VAL A 35 3.61 -6.13 -3.23
N GLU A 36 2.60 -6.79 -2.64
CA GLU A 36 1.94 -7.92 -3.29
C GLU A 36 1.15 -7.50 -4.53
N GLY A 37 0.42 -6.37 -4.46
CA GLY A 37 -0.32 -5.83 -5.60
C GLY A 37 0.59 -5.41 -6.76
N LEU A 38 1.77 -4.86 -6.44
CA LEU A 38 2.82 -4.57 -7.42
C LEU A 38 3.39 -5.85 -8.05
N GLN A 39 3.62 -6.90 -7.26
CA GLN A 39 4.08 -8.20 -7.76
C GLN A 39 3.05 -8.84 -8.71
N VAL A 40 1.78 -8.90 -8.31
CA VAL A 40 0.69 -9.43 -9.16
C VAL A 40 0.55 -8.61 -10.45
N ALA A 41 0.66 -7.28 -10.39
CA ALA A 41 0.64 -6.44 -11.59
C ALA A 41 1.86 -6.66 -12.49
N TRP A 42 3.03 -6.89 -11.89
CA TRP A 42 4.27 -7.17 -12.61
C TRP A 42 4.22 -8.52 -13.35
N ASP A 43 3.71 -9.55 -12.70
CA ASP A 43 3.56 -10.88 -13.28
C ASP A 43 2.47 -10.93 -14.36
N ALA A 44 1.44 -10.08 -14.23
CA ALA A 44 0.46 -9.81 -15.30
C ALA A 44 1.02 -8.96 -16.47
N GLY A 45 2.31 -8.61 -16.46
CA GLY A 45 2.96 -7.86 -17.53
C GLY A 45 2.74 -6.34 -17.50
N HIS A 46 2.06 -5.80 -16.49
CA HIS A 46 1.90 -4.36 -16.33
C HIS A 46 3.20 -3.73 -15.80
N ARG A 47 3.71 -2.72 -16.51
CA ARG A 47 4.96 -1.99 -16.15
C ARG A 47 4.74 -0.52 -15.81
N ARG A 48 3.52 -0.02 -16.01
CA ARG A 48 3.08 1.33 -15.63
C ARG A 48 1.74 1.20 -14.91
N VAL A 49 1.75 1.44 -13.60
CA VAL A 49 0.59 1.28 -12.72
C VAL A 49 0.43 2.52 -11.85
N LEU A 50 -0.81 2.82 -11.47
CA LEU A 50 -1.12 3.79 -10.43
C LEU A 50 -1.48 3.01 -9.16
N VAL A 51 -0.64 3.11 -8.13
CA VAL A 51 -0.94 2.53 -6.81
C VAL A 51 -1.84 3.51 -6.05
N GLN A 52 -2.94 3.02 -5.53
CA GLN A 52 -3.85 3.77 -4.64
C GLN A 52 -3.80 3.08 -3.27
N LEU A 53 -3.47 3.84 -2.23
CA LEU A 53 -3.49 3.41 -0.82
C LEU A 53 -4.34 4.42 -0.04
N ASP A 54 -5.09 3.95 0.95
CA ASP A 54 -5.86 4.81 1.86
C ASP A 54 -5.01 5.33 3.03
N SER A 55 -3.86 4.69 3.29
CA SER A 55 -2.88 5.11 4.29
C SER A 55 -1.90 6.16 3.73
N GLN A 56 -2.08 7.41 4.13
CA GLN A 56 -1.11 8.50 3.90
C GLN A 56 0.30 8.12 4.37
N CYS A 57 0.41 7.37 5.47
CA CYS A 57 1.69 6.84 5.94
C CYS A 57 2.36 5.92 4.92
N ALA A 58 1.62 4.95 4.37
CA ALA A 58 2.18 4.02 3.39
C ALA A 58 2.64 4.76 2.12
N VAL A 59 1.92 5.82 1.71
CA VAL A 59 2.32 6.70 0.60
C VAL A 59 3.65 7.43 0.89
N GLN A 60 3.77 8.11 2.04
CA GLN A 60 4.98 8.85 2.43
C GLN A 60 6.22 7.92 2.52
N LEU A 61 6.04 6.73 3.09
CA LEU A 61 7.11 5.73 3.20
C LEU A 61 7.53 5.17 1.84
N LEU A 62 6.61 5.00 0.89
CA LEU A 62 6.93 4.58 -0.48
C LEU A 62 7.57 5.69 -1.33
N GLN A 63 7.32 6.95 -1.01
CA GLN A 63 7.91 8.11 -1.68
C GLN A 63 9.33 8.43 -1.18
N GLY A 64 9.80 7.76 -0.12
CA GLY A 64 11.14 7.94 0.42
C GLY A 64 11.31 9.22 1.24
N GLU A 65 10.23 9.80 1.74
CA GLU A 65 10.24 11.10 2.46
C GLU A 65 10.73 11.00 3.92
N THR A 66 11.28 9.85 4.35
CA THR A 66 11.63 9.59 5.75
C THR A 66 13.02 8.99 5.93
N SER A 67 13.84 9.64 6.76
CA SER A 67 15.17 9.22 7.23
C SER A 67 15.44 9.82 8.62
N ASP A 68 16.11 9.17 9.58
CA ASP A 68 16.58 7.78 9.74
C ASP A 68 16.59 7.48 11.27
N ASP A 69 16.58 6.25 11.78
CA ASP A 69 16.49 4.94 11.12
C ASP A 69 15.03 4.50 10.90
N HIS A 70 14.81 3.55 9.99
CA HIS A 70 13.48 3.13 9.60
C HIS A 70 13.23 1.61 9.65
N PRO A 71 12.51 1.17 10.70
CA PRO A 71 11.62 0.01 10.65
C PRO A 71 10.15 0.45 10.87
N TYR A 72 9.61 1.27 9.95
CA TYR A 72 8.30 1.95 10.01
C TYR A 72 8.20 3.15 10.97
N ALA A 73 9.32 3.82 11.26
CA ALA A 73 9.47 4.83 12.31
C ALA A 73 8.64 6.12 12.06
N ALA A 74 7.61 6.44 12.85
CA ALA A 74 6.86 5.59 13.77
C ALA A 74 5.36 5.71 13.43
N CYS A 75 4.99 5.20 12.25
CA CYS A 75 3.67 5.38 11.64
C CYS A 75 3.19 6.85 11.65
N CYS A 76 4.12 7.76 11.29
CA CYS A 76 3.94 9.18 10.96
C CYS A 76 3.19 10.04 12.01
N PHE A 77 3.92 10.83 12.80
CA PHE A 77 3.33 11.79 13.74
C PHE A 77 2.66 12.99 13.00
N ALA A 78 1.66 13.72 13.51
CA ALA A 78 0.43 13.44 14.28
C ALA A 78 0.02 14.74 15.02
N PRO A 79 -1.28 15.00 15.33
CA PRO A 79 -2.52 14.33 14.94
C PRO A 79 -3.26 15.08 13.81
N SER A 80 -4.09 14.38 13.03
CA SER A 80 -5.00 15.04 12.08
C SER A 80 -6.32 15.43 12.77
N PRO A 81 -6.67 16.73 12.92
CA PRO A 81 -8.07 17.09 13.09
C PRO A 81 -8.84 16.70 11.82
N LEU A 82 -10.02 16.13 12.00
CA LEU A 82 -10.92 15.73 10.91
C LEU A 82 -11.12 16.84 9.87
N VAL A 83 -10.70 16.57 8.63
CA VAL A 83 -11.36 17.09 7.43
C VAL A 83 -11.38 15.97 6.39
N PHE A 84 -12.53 15.33 6.25
CA PHE A 84 -12.98 14.69 5.00
C PHE A 84 -13.73 15.75 4.18
#